data_AF-A0A2P8W8L9-F1
#
_entry.id   AF-A0A2P8W8L9-F1
#
_cell.length_a   1.000
_cell.length_b   1.000
_cell.length_c   1.000
_cell.angle_alpha   90.00
_cell.angle_beta   90.00
_cell.angle_gamma   90.00
#
_symmetry.space_group_name_H-M   'P 1'
#
loop_
_entity.id
_entity.type
_entity.pdbx_description
1 polymer ?
#
loop_
_entity_poly.entity_id
_entity_poly.type
_entity_poly.pdbx_seq_one_letter_code
_entity_poly.pdbx_strand_id
1 'polypeptide(L)' 'MVLEPICCPRCHTTDVVKHGKSAEGKQRYRCRNAK' A
#
# COMPACT_ATOMS: atom_id res chain seq x y z
N MET A 1 14.01 -9.40 -7.04
CA MET A 1 13.44 -8.68 -5.87
C MET A 1 12.05 -9.21 -5.63
N VAL A 2 11.84 -10.01 -4.59
CA VAL A 2 10.50 -10.43 -4.18
C VAL A 2 9.85 -9.22 -3.53
N LEU A 3 8.91 -8.59 -4.24
CA LEU A 3 8.09 -7.53 -3.67
C LEU A 3 7.06 -8.23 -2.78
N GLU A 4 7.32 -8.26 -1.47
CA GLU A 4 6.33 -8.73 -0.51
C GLU A 4 5.01 -7.96 -0.74
N PRO A 5 3.89 -8.67 -0.87
CA PRO A 5 2.61 -8.04 -1.15
C PRO A 5 2.25 -7.11 0.01
N ILE A 6 2.03 -5.83 -0.31
CA ILE A 6 1.59 -4.84 0.68
C ILE A 6 0.13 -5.17 1.03
N CYS A 7 -0.08 -5.77 2.20
CA CYS A 7 -1.41 -5.95 2.77
C CYS A 7 -1.82 -4.70 3.54
N CYS A 8 -3.06 -4.26 3.38
CA CYS A 8 -3.56 -3.20 4.22
C CYS A 8 -3.95 -3.74 5.61
N PRO A 9 -3.55 -3.08 6.70
CA PRO A 9 -3.84 -3.54 8.07
C PRO A 9 -5.32 -3.40 8.48
N ARG A 10 -6.15 -2.65 7.74
CA ARG A 10 -7.59 -2.54 8.01
C ARG A 10 -8.39 -3.66 7.35
N CYS A 11 -8.18 -3.80 6.05
CA CYS A 11 -8.99 -4.65 5.18
C CYS A 11 -8.36 -6.07 5.05
N HIS A 12 -7.10 -6.26 5.49
CA HIS A 12 -6.28 -7.46 5.30
C HIS A 12 -6.14 -7.91 3.83
N THR A 13 -6.54 -7.05 2.89
CA THR A 13 -6.45 -7.28 1.45
C THR A 13 -5.18 -6.69 0.87
N THR A 14 -4.70 -7.29 -0.22
CA THR A 14 -3.63 -6.76 -1.08
C THR A 14 -4.14 -5.74 -2.10
N ASP A 15 -5.43 -5.39 -2.07
CA ASP A 15 -6.04 -4.37 -2.93
C ASP A 15 -5.64 -2.95 -2.47
N VAL A 16 -4.38 -2.62 -2.73
CA VAL A 16 -3.76 -1.34 -2.42
C VAL A 16 -3.20 -0.70 -3.70
N VAL A 17 -3.32 0.61 -3.81
CA VAL A 17 -2.79 1.39 -4.94
C VAL A 17 -1.67 2.31 -4.50
N LYS A 18 -0.74 2.58 -5.42
CA LYS A 18 0.35 3.55 -5.19
C LYS A 18 -0.23 4.94 -4.94
N HIS A 19 0.15 5.55 -3.82
CA HIS A 19 -0.31 6.88 -3.38
C HIS A 19 0.92 7.78 -3.17
N GLY A 20 1.61 8.12 -4.25
CA GLY A 20 2.83 8.93 -4.18
C GLY A 20 3.95 8.29 -3.35
N LYS A 21 4.92 9.11 -2.93
CA LYS A 21 6.07 8.71 -2.12
C LYS A 21 6.11 9.53 -0.82
N SER A 22 6.72 9.01 0.24
CA SER A 22 7.03 9.79 1.44
C SER A 22 8.11 10.82 1.15
N ALA A 23 8.34 11.74 2.09
CA ALA A 23 9.45 12.69 2.00
C ALA A 23 10.81 11.98 1.92
N GLU A 24 10.95 10.79 2.53
CA GLU A 24 12.15 9.95 2.39
C GLU A 24 12.19 9.13 1.08
N GLY A 25 11.24 9.33 0.16
CA GLY A 25 11.19 8.63 -1.13
C GLY A 25 10.58 7.23 -1.08
N LYS A 26 10.08 6.78 0.07
CA LYS A 26 9.44 5.46 0.21
C LYS A 26 8.08 5.44 -0.47
N GLN A 27 7.80 4.40 -1.26
CA GLN A 27 6.50 4.26 -1.92
C GLN A 27 5.38 4.12 -0.87
N ARG A 28 4.37 4.99 -0.94
CA ARG A 28 3.17 4.88 -0.12
C ARG A 28 2.08 4.15 -0.89
N TYR A 29 1.23 3.45 -0.15
CA TYR A 29 0.11 2.69 -0.69
C TYR A 29 -1.17 3.08 0.06
N ARG A 30 -2.30 3.05 -0.64
CA ARG A 30 -3.64 3.33 -0.08
C ARG A 30 -4.55 2.11 -0.34
N CYS A 31 -5.25 1.60 0.68
CA CYS A 31 -6.28 0.56 0.48
C CYS A 31 -7.39 1.15 -0.39
N ARG A 32 -7.74 0.44 -1.46
CA ARG A 32 -8.89 0.74 -2.31
C ARG A 32 -10.20 0.39 -1.62
N ASN A 33 -10.16 -0.60 -0.74
CA ASN A 33 -11.30 -1.08 0.02
C ASN A 33 -11.53 -0.32 1.35
N ALA A 34 -10.90 0.86 1.53
CA ALA A 34 -11.17 1.74 2.65
C ALA A 34 -12.53 2.42 2.46
N LYS A 35 -13.61 1.67 2.73
CA LYS A 35 -14.93 2.24 3.00
C LYS A 35 -14.95 2.91 4.37
#